data_AF-A0A9D6W386-F1
#
_entry.id   AF-A0A9D6W386-F1
#
_cell.length_a   1.000
_cell.length_b   1.000
_cell.length_c   1.000
_cell.angle_alpha   90.00
_cell.angle_beta   90.00
_cell.angle_gamma   90.00
#
_symmetry.space_group_name_H-M   'P 1'
#
loop_
_entity.id
_entity.type
_entity.pdbx_description
1 polymer ?
#
loop_
_entity_poly.entity_id
_entity_poly.type
_entity_poly.pdbx_seq_one_letter_code
_entity_poly.pdbx_strand_id
1 'polypeptide(L)'
;MARSIVLELVVRCERCLAPVPVPTVCSSATCERCGSVQALPDALWTGVFPPSDSVAILRRLGRGGVEYKPHDERVSRAVWIRRAPFCPGCGTELDEARIQSRLGAGQLPCPACGRKLAVRAADELCRALQPDALAVVSQLAEDEPATHRTPVIPSCPTCGAPLLADGRSRSVACRKCGAASVLPDEVWAQFHPVEIPRPFFLLCTRGTSTAER
;
A
#
# COMPACT_ATOMS: atom_id res chain seq x y z
N MET A 1 9.71 -24.60 -1.96
CA MET A 1 8.97 -23.74 -2.90
C MET A 1 8.39 -22.57 -2.13
N ALA A 2 8.45 -21.34 -2.65
CA ALA A 2 7.94 -20.15 -1.97
C ALA A 2 6.44 -20.30 -1.61
N ARG A 3 6.13 -20.09 -0.33
CA ARG A 3 4.80 -20.23 0.28
C ARG A 3 4.11 -18.88 0.50
N SER A 4 4.53 -17.85 -0.24
CA SER A 4 4.02 -16.50 -0.08
C SER A 4 3.65 -15.87 -1.41
N ILE A 5 2.69 -14.95 -1.33
CA ILE A 5 2.22 -14.12 -2.43
C ILE A 5 2.65 -12.69 -2.11
N VAL A 6 3.28 -12.03 -3.08
CA VAL A 6 3.57 -10.60 -3.06
C VAL A 6 2.45 -9.88 -3.76
N LEU A 7 1.92 -8.83 -3.13
CA LEU A 7 0.91 -7.95 -3.67
C LEU A 7 1.37 -6.50 -3.65
N GLU A 8 1.25 -5.82 -4.78
CA GLU A 8 1.21 -4.37 -4.87
C GLU A 8 -0.18 -3.96 -5.33
N LEU A 9 -0.91 -3.21 -4.52
CA LEU A 9 -2.27 -2.80 -4.82
C LEU A 9 -2.39 -1.27 -4.76
N VAL A 10 -3.00 -0.70 -5.79
CA VAL A 10 -3.31 0.73 -5.87
C VAL A 10 -4.76 0.92 -6.28
N VAL A 11 -5.53 1.57 -5.42
CA VAL A 11 -6.91 1.96 -5.73
C VAL A 11 -6.99 3.44 -6.08
N ARG A 12 -8.07 3.87 -6.72
CA ARG A 12 -8.36 5.29 -6.97
C ARG A 12 -9.18 5.84 -5.83
N CYS A 13 -8.81 7.02 -5.36
CA CYS A 13 -9.59 7.77 -4.40
C CYS A 13 -10.93 8.20 -5.02
N GLU A 14 -12.05 7.84 -4.40
CA GLU A 14 -13.40 8.19 -4.87
C GLU A 14 -13.67 9.69 -4.83
N ARG A 15 -12.90 10.45 -4.03
CA ARG A 15 -13.05 11.90 -3.88
C ARG A 15 -12.21 12.72 -4.85
N CYS A 16 -10.94 12.37 -5.04
CA CYS A 16 -10.00 13.18 -5.82
C CYS A 16 -9.33 12.41 -6.97
N LEU A 17 -9.71 11.16 -7.19
CA LEU A 17 -9.19 10.25 -8.23
C LEU A 17 -7.69 9.94 -8.16
N ALA A 18 -7.00 10.44 -7.13
CA ALA A 18 -5.60 10.15 -6.92
C ALA A 18 -5.36 8.66 -6.62
N PRO A 19 -4.22 8.10 -7.03
CA PRO A 19 -3.84 6.75 -6.62
C PRO A 19 -3.65 6.70 -5.10
N VAL A 20 -4.15 5.62 -4.49
CA VAL A 20 -4.03 5.32 -3.06
C VAL A 20 -3.37 3.95 -2.96
N PRO A 21 -2.07 3.91 -2.62
CA PRO A 21 -1.39 2.67 -2.28
C PRO A 21 -2.09 1.96 -1.12
N VAL A 22 -2.30 0.65 -1.27
CA VAL A 22 -2.89 -0.18 -0.22
C VAL A 22 -1.76 -0.97 0.43
N PRO A 23 -1.36 -0.64 1.68
CA PRO A 23 -0.11 -1.15 2.26
C PRO A 23 -0.22 -2.57 2.83
N THR A 24 -1.43 -3.12 2.94
CA THR A 24 -1.72 -4.43 3.53
C THR A 24 -3.13 -4.89 3.16
N VAL A 25 -3.50 -6.12 3.52
CA VAL A 25 -4.90 -6.55 3.48
C VAL A 25 -5.66 -5.82 4.59
N CYS A 26 -6.62 -4.98 4.24
CA CYS A 26 -7.39 -4.15 5.17
C CYS A 26 -8.77 -3.76 4.60
N SER A 27 -9.69 -3.34 5.47
CA SER A 27 -11.04 -2.89 5.07
C SER A 27 -11.09 -1.42 4.63
N SER A 28 -10.01 -0.66 4.82
CA SER A 28 -9.92 0.73 4.38
C SER A 28 -8.49 1.20 4.20
N ALA A 29 -8.31 2.24 3.38
CA ALA A 29 -7.04 2.95 3.21
C ALA A 29 -7.29 4.46 3.16
N THR A 30 -6.39 5.27 3.73
CA THR A 30 -6.51 6.73 3.70
C THR A 30 -5.86 7.28 2.44
N CYS A 31 -6.58 8.10 1.69
CA CYS A 31 -5.99 8.83 0.57
C CYS A 31 -5.06 9.92 1.10
N GLU A 32 -3.77 9.80 0.87
CA GLU A 32 -2.81 10.81 1.34
C GLU A 32 -3.08 12.18 0.71
N ARG A 33 -3.51 12.24 -0.54
CA ARG A 33 -3.74 13.51 -1.26
C ARG A 33 -4.89 14.36 -0.69
N CYS A 34 -5.97 13.76 -0.19
CA CYS A 34 -7.13 14.53 0.29
C CYS A 34 -7.67 14.09 1.66
N GLY A 35 -7.00 13.15 2.32
CA GLY A 35 -7.33 12.64 3.65
C GLY A 35 -8.61 11.80 3.73
N SER A 36 -9.30 11.53 2.61
CA SER A 36 -10.53 10.73 2.65
C SER A 36 -10.20 9.26 2.88
N VAL A 37 -10.93 8.63 3.80
CA VAL A 37 -10.87 7.18 4.01
C VAL A 37 -11.61 6.48 2.86
N GLN A 38 -10.92 5.55 2.20
CA GLN A 38 -11.44 4.75 1.10
C GLN A 38 -11.86 3.40 1.66
N ALA A 39 -13.12 3.00 1.43
CA ALA A 39 -13.60 1.67 1.81
C ALA A 39 -13.06 0.61 0.83
N LEU A 40 -12.50 -0.46 1.38
CA LEU A 40 -11.97 -1.61 0.66
C LEU A 40 -12.82 -2.83 1.03
N PRO A 41 -13.99 -3.02 0.41
CA PRO A 41 -14.90 -4.12 0.75
C PRO A 41 -14.31 -5.47 0.38
N ASP A 42 -14.76 -6.53 1.04
CA ASP A 42 -14.31 -7.92 0.78
C ASP A 42 -14.41 -8.30 -0.71
N ALA A 43 -15.44 -7.81 -1.42
CA ALA A 43 -15.61 -8.03 -2.86
C ALA A 43 -14.44 -7.49 -3.70
N LEU A 44 -13.82 -6.36 -3.31
CA LEU A 44 -12.62 -5.85 -3.96
C LEU A 44 -11.48 -6.85 -3.78
N TRP A 45 -11.32 -7.38 -2.58
CA TRP A 45 -10.28 -8.34 -2.27
C TRP A 45 -10.47 -9.66 -3.01
N THR A 46 -11.71 -10.17 -3.12
CA THR A 46 -12.02 -11.35 -3.94
C THR A 46 -11.76 -11.12 -5.44
N GLY A 47 -11.91 -9.88 -5.91
CA GLY A 47 -11.54 -9.51 -7.28
C GLY A 47 -10.03 -9.39 -7.49
N VAL A 48 -9.30 -8.92 -6.47
CA VAL A 48 -7.84 -8.80 -6.51
C VAL A 48 -7.19 -10.18 -6.35
N PHE A 49 -7.70 -11.00 -5.43
CA PHE A 49 -7.27 -12.37 -5.15
C PHE A 49 -8.04 -13.34 -6.03
N PRO A 50 -7.47 -13.80 -7.16
CA PRO A 50 -8.18 -14.74 -7.99
C PRO A 50 -8.46 -16.02 -7.17
N PRO A 51 -9.60 -16.69 -7.42
CA PRO A 51 -9.97 -17.90 -6.70
C PRO A 51 -8.86 -18.96 -6.78
N SER A 52 -8.89 -19.92 -5.86
CA SER A 52 -7.88 -20.95 -5.60
C SER A 52 -7.30 -21.68 -6.83
N ASP A 53 -7.96 -21.65 -7.99
CA ASP A 53 -7.47 -22.22 -9.27
C ASP A 53 -6.43 -21.37 -10.01
N SER A 54 -6.21 -20.13 -9.59
CA SER A 54 -5.14 -19.27 -10.10
C SER A 54 -3.73 -19.79 -9.81
N VAL A 55 -3.60 -20.79 -8.95
CA VAL A 55 -2.37 -21.58 -8.76
C VAL A 55 -1.95 -22.25 -10.06
N ALA A 56 -2.88 -22.67 -10.92
CA ALA A 56 -2.58 -23.20 -12.24
C ALA A 56 -2.02 -22.11 -13.18
N ILE A 57 -2.54 -20.88 -13.08
CA ILE A 57 -2.04 -19.71 -13.81
C ILE A 57 -0.63 -19.37 -13.29
N LEU A 58 -0.42 -19.32 -11.97
CA LEU A 58 0.86 -19.04 -11.31
C LEU A 58 1.92 -20.12 -11.60
N ARG A 59 1.53 -21.40 -11.67
CA ARG A 59 2.42 -22.50 -12.07
C ARG A 59 2.93 -22.34 -13.50
N ARG A 60 2.15 -21.73 -14.39
CA ARG A 60 2.53 -21.44 -15.79
C ARG A 60 3.44 -20.21 -15.94
N LEU A 61 3.42 -19.28 -14.98
CA LEU A 61 4.13 -17.99 -15.05
C LEU A 61 5.59 -18.03 -14.53
N GLY A 62 6.02 -19.15 -13.93
CA GLY A 62 7.38 -19.30 -13.41
C GLY A 62 7.66 -18.37 -12.21
N ARG A 63 8.84 -17.74 -12.18
CA ARG A 63 9.18 -16.69 -11.18
C ARG A 63 8.68 -15.29 -11.58
N GLY A 64 8.00 -15.17 -12.74
CA GLY A 64 7.47 -13.92 -13.23
C GLY A 64 6.26 -13.45 -12.41
N GLY A 65 6.16 -12.15 -12.21
CA GLY A 65 4.93 -11.53 -11.72
C GLY A 65 3.90 -11.40 -12.83
N VAL A 66 2.63 -11.30 -12.47
CA VAL A 66 1.58 -10.85 -13.38
C VAL A 66 0.98 -9.57 -12.84
N GLU A 67 0.98 -8.56 -13.69
CA GLU A 67 0.12 -7.42 -13.53
C GLU A 67 -1.28 -7.85 -13.96
N TYR A 68 -2.20 -7.85 -13.01
CA TYR A 68 -3.60 -8.14 -13.23
C TYR A 68 -4.38 -6.84 -13.09
N LYS A 69 -5.35 -6.64 -13.98
CA LYS A 69 -6.29 -5.53 -13.87
C LYS A 69 -7.63 -6.12 -13.41
N PRO A 70 -7.98 -5.96 -12.12
CA PRO A 70 -9.25 -6.45 -11.60
C PRO A 70 -10.43 -5.82 -12.33
N HIS A 71 -11.57 -6.49 -12.27
CA HIS A 71 -12.84 -5.98 -12.81
C HIS A 71 -13.39 -4.77 -12.02
N ASP A 72 -12.86 -4.49 -10.81
CA ASP A 72 -13.21 -3.28 -10.06
C ASP A 72 -12.49 -2.06 -10.67
N GLU A 73 -13.25 -1.11 -11.22
CA GLU A 73 -12.76 0.11 -11.88
C GLU A 73 -11.93 1.02 -10.95
N ARG A 74 -12.05 0.83 -9.62
CA ARG A 74 -11.25 1.55 -8.64
C ARG A 74 -9.84 0.98 -8.56
N VAL A 75 -9.60 -0.28 -8.91
CA VAL A 75 -8.25 -0.84 -8.88
C VAL A 75 -7.47 -0.37 -10.11
N SER A 76 -6.55 0.55 -9.88
CA SER A 76 -5.68 1.07 -10.94
C SER A 76 -4.51 0.13 -11.25
N ARG A 77 -4.06 -0.66 -10.26
CA ARG A 77 -2.94 -1.58 -10.40
C ARG A 77 -3.00 -2.68 -9.34
N ALA A 78 -2.84 -3.93 -9.76
CA ALA A 78 -2.62 -5.07 -8.88
C ALA A 78 -1.48 -5.95 -9.44
N VAL A 79 -0.37 -6.06 -8.73
CA VAL A 79 0.76 -6.92 -9.14
C VAL A 79 0.83 -8.12 -8.22
N TRP A 80 0.96 -9.29 -8.84
CA TRP A 80 0.92 -10.59 -8.20
C TRP A 80 2.19 -11.36 -8.48
N ILE A 81 2.96 -11.69 -7.45
CA ILE A 81 4.24 -12.41 -7.61
C ILE A 81 4.34 -13.54 -6.61
N ARG A 82 4.70 -14.75 -7.08
CA ARG A 82 5.06 -15.86 -6.19
C ARG A 82 6.54 -15.77 -5.82
N ARG A 83 6.83 -15.17 -4.67
CA ARG A 83 8.20 -15.01 -4.16
C ARG A 83 8.20 -15.06 -2.64
N ALA A 84 9.29 -15.59 -2.07
CA ALA A 84 9.52 -15.52 -0.64
C ALA A 84 9.51 -14.06 -0.13
N PRO A 85 9.08 -13.80 1.11
CA PRO A 85 9.07 -12.45 1.64
C PRO A 85 10.49 -11.90 1.66
N PHE A 86 10.68 -10.63 1.32
CA PHE A 86 12.01 -10.02 1.31
C PHE A 86 11.95 -8.62 1.92
N CYS A 87 13.09 -8.14 2.41
CA CYS A 87 13.21 -6.77 2.89
C CYS A 87 13.17 -5.81 1.69
N PRO A 88 12.21 -4.87 1.61
CA PRO A 88 12.16 -3.90 0.51
C PRO A 88 13.36 -2.93 0.52
N GLY A 89 14.09 -2.82 1.64
CA GLY A 89 15.27 -1.96 1.73
C GLY A 89 16.54 -2.55 1.14
N CYS A 90 16.87 -3.80 1.46
CA CYS A 90 18.12 -4.44 1.04
C CYS A 90 17.93 -5.67 0.15
N GLY A 91 16.70 -6.09 -0.12
CA GLY A 91 16.39 -7.27 -0.94
C GLY A 91 16.60 -8.62 -0.25
N THR A 92 17.09 -8.63 1.00
CA THR A 92 17.35 -9.87 1.76
C THR A 92 16.05 -10.65 1.98
N GLU A 93 16.04 -11.92 1.58
CA GLU A 93 14.93 -12.84 1.82
C GLU A 93 14.73 -13.05 3.34
N LEU A 94 13.47 -13.06 3.77
CA LEU A 94 13.08 -13.19 5.16
C LEU A 94 12.70 -14.64 5.45
N ASP A 95 13.34 -15.20 6.46
CA ASP A 95 13.08 -16.56 6.91
C ASP A 95 11.67 -16.73 7.49
N GLU A 96 10.99 -17.80 7.09
CA GLU A 96 9.61 -18.11 7.48
C GLU A 96 9.49 -18.34 8.99
N ALA A 97 10.40 -19.12 9.59
CA ALA A 97 10.36 -19.41 11.02
C ALA A 97 10.56 -18.14 11.85
N ARG A 98 11.43 -17.24 11.38
CA ARG A 98 11.62 -15.92 12.00
C ARG A 98 10.37 -15.05 11.90
N ILE A 99 9.67 -15.02 10.76
CA ILE A 99 8.38 -14.33 10.62
C ILE A 99 7.38 -14.87 11.65
N GLN A 100 7.23 -16.19 11.73
CA GLN A 100 6.30 -16.85 12.64
C GLN A 100 6.58 -16.54 14.11
N SER A 101 7.86 -16.56 14.52
CA SER A 101 8.27 -16.23 15.89
C SER A 101 7.96 -14.78 16.30
N ARG A 102 7.66 -13.90 15.33
CA ARG A 102 7.43 -12.46 15.54
C ARG A 102 5.98 -12.04 15.36
N LEU A 103 5.05 -12.96 15.07
CA LEU A 103 3.64 -12.62 14.85
C LEU A 103 3.00 -11.88 16.03
N GLY A 104 3.32 -12.26 17.26
CA GLY A 104 2.83 -11.58 18.47
C GLY A 104 3.52 -10.25 18.79
N ALA A 105 4.67 -9.96 18.16
CA ALA A 105 5.43 -8.74 18.42
C ALA A 105 5.02 -7.57 17.51
N GLY A 106 4.26 -7.82 16.43
CA GLY A 106 3.85 -6.79 15.48
C GLY A 106 4.96 -6.29 14.54
N GLN A 107 6.23 -6.61 14.82
CA GLN A 107 7.38 -6.12 14.08
C GLN A 107 8.46 -7.19 13.87
N LEU A 108 9.06 -7.16 12.68
CA LEU A 108 10.15 -8.04 12.24
C LEU A 108 11.32 -7.18 11.75
N PRO A 109 12.43 -7.07 12.51
CA PRO A 109 13.64 -6.41 12.00
C PRO A 109 14.31 -7.29 10.95
N CYS A 110 14.75 -6.69 9.84
CA CYS A 110 15.51 -7.36 8.80
C CYS A 110 16.86 -7.84 9.36
N PRO A 111 17.28 -9.10 9.11
CA PRO A 111 18.58 -9.61 9.55
C PRO A 111 19.78 -8.85 8.99
N ALA A 112 19.68 -8.31 7.78
CA ALA A 112 20.81 -7.71 7.08
C ALA A 112 20.97 -6.22 7.35
N CYS A 113 19.89 -5.43 7.20
CA CYS A 113 19.96 -3.98 7.33
C CYS A 113 19.26 -3.42 8.58
N GLY A 114 18.63 -4.25 9.41
CA GLY A 114 17.94 -3.82 10.63
C GLY A 114 16.59 -3.12 10.43
N ARG A 115 16.20 -2.77 9.20
CA ARG A 115 14.89 -2.17 8.87
C ARG A 115 13.75 -2.96 9.50
N LYS A 116 12.80 -2.27 10.14
CA LYS A 116 11.64 -2.89 10.79
C LYS A 116 10.51 -3.05 9.78
N LEU A 117 9.96 -4.26 9.70
CA LEU A 117 8.79 -4.61 8.90
C LEU A 117 7.61 -4.87 9.83
N ALA A 118 6.42 -4.51 9.39
CA ALA A 118 5.19 -4.86 10.09
C ALA A 118 4.94 -6.34 9.85
N VAL A 119 4.60 -7.07 10.89
CA VAL A 119 4.20 -8.47 10.79
C VAL A 119 3.00 -8.70 11.68
N ARG A 120 1.98 -9.36 11.15
CA ARG A 120 0.79 -9.73 11.93
C ARG A 120 0.29 -11.10 11.50
N ALA A 121 -0.43 -11.77 12.40
CA ALA A 121 -1.19 -12.96 12.04
C ALA A 121 -2.26 -12.62 10.99
N ALA A 122 -2.53 -13.59 10.11
CA ALA A 122 -3.65 -13.50 9.16
C ALA A 122 -4.98 -13.46 9.94
N ASP A 123 -5.75 -12.40 9.67
CA ASP A 123 -7.11 -12.23 10.20
C ASP A 123 -8.14 -13.00 9.35
N GLU A 124 -9.42 -12.84 9.69
CA GLU A 124 -10.53 -13.48 8.99
C GLU A 124 -10.58 -13.08 7.51
N LEU A 125 -10.35 -11.81 7.18
CA LEU A 125 -10.30 -11.34 5.80
C LEU A 125 -9.18 -12.04 5.02
N CYS A 126 -7.97 -12.12 5.59
CA CYS A 126 -6.86 -12.85 4.97
C CYS A 126 -7.20 -14.32 4.73
N ARG A 127 -7.86 -14.97 5.69
CA ARG A 127 -8.25 -16.39 5.60
C ARG A 127 -9.42 -16.64 4.66
N ALA A 128 -10.33 -15.68 4.51
CA ALA A 128 -11.39 -15.73 3.51
C ALA A 128 -10.82 -15.69 2.09
N LEU A 129 -9.75 -14.91 1.88
CA LEU A 129 -9.05 -14.81 0.60
C LEU A 129 -8.14 -16.02 0.32
N GLN A 130 -7.48 -16.50 1.36
CA GLN A 130 -6.59 -17.65 1.30
C GLN A 130 -6.70 -18.45 2.61
N PRO A 131 -7.43 -19.57 2.63
CA PRO A 131 -7.67 -20.35 3.86
C PRO A 131 -6.40 -20.76 4.61
N ASP A 132 -5.30 -20.97 3.89
CA ASP A 132 -4.00 -21.35 4.47
C ASP A 132 -3.14 -20.14 4.90
N ALA A 133 -3.67 -18.91 4.84
CA ALA A 133 -2.99 -17.70 5.24
C ALA A 133 -2.58 -17.75 6.72
N LEU A 134 -1.29 -17.50 6.96
CA LEU A 134 -0.67 -17.54 8.28
C LEU A 134 -0.34 -16.12 8.78
N ALA A 135 0.27 -15.31 7.91
CA ALA A 135 0.80 -14.02 8.29
C ALA A 135 0.73 -13.02 7.15
N VAL A 136 0.64 -11.75 7.51
CA VAL A 136 0.89 -10.63 6.60
C VAL A 136 2.19 -9.96 7.02
N VAL A 137 3.09 -9.76 6.07
CA VAL A 137 4.31 -8.96 6.24
C VAL A 137 4.19 -7.74 5.33
N SER A 138 4.23 -6.55 5.90
CA SER A 138 4.22 -5.31 5.14
C SER A 138 5.35 -4.40 5.59
N GLN A 139 5.65 -3.37 4.82
CA GLN A 139 6.52 -2.32 5.33
C GLN A 139 5.76 -1.57 6.43
N LEU A 140 6.42 -1.28 7.54
CA LEU A 140 5.92 -0.19 8.38
C LEU A 140 6.03 1.09 7.54
N ALA A 141 5.03 1.97 7.65
CA ALA A 141 5.34 3.37 7.42
C ALA A 141 6.43 3.68 8.45
N GLU A 142 7.70 3.68 8.04
CA GLU A 142 8.73 4.29 8.87
C GLU A 142 8.22 5.72 9.09
N ASP A 143 8.26 6.21 10.33
CA ASP A 143 8.25 7.65 10.61
C ASP A 143 9.55 8.25 10.06
N GLU A 144 9.90 7.97 8.79
CA GLU A 144 10.87 8.80 8.10
C GLU A 144 10.17 10.16 8.00
N PRO A 145 10.65 11.18 8.73
CA PRO A 145 10.10 12.50 8.62
C PRO A 145 10.19 12.84 7.14
N ALA A 146 9.04 13.10 6.51
CA ALA A 146 8.93 13.54 5.13
C ALA A 146 10.16 14.40 4.80
N THR A 147 11.11 13.80 4.05
CA THR A 147 12.47 14.34 3.84
C THR A 147 12.43 15.85 3.75
N HIS A 148 13.13 16.55 4.67
CA HIS A 148 13.18 18.01 4.81
C HIS A 148 12.73 18.73 3.53
N ARG A 149 11.43 19.04 3.45
CA ARG A 149 10.87 19.67 2.27
C ARG A 149 11.22 21.14 2.33
N THR A 150 11.74 21.68 1.23
CA THR A 150 11.92 23.14 1.12
C THR A 150 10.53 23.76 1.23
N PRO A 151 10.26 24.59 2.26
CA PRO A 151 8.95 25.20 2.40
C PRO A 151 8.65 26.08 1.19
N VAL A 152 7.65 25.72 0.40
CA VAL A 152 7.16 26.60 -0.67
C VAL A 152 6.06 27.48 -0.10
N ILE A 153 6.29 28.78 -0.15
CA ILE A 153 5.34 29.81 0.26
C ILE A 153 4.75 30.41 -1.02
N PRO A 154 3.62 29.90 -1.53
CA PRO A 154 3.02 30.43 -2.75
C PRO A 154 2.49 31.85 -2.52
N SER A 155 2.57 32.71 -3.54
CA SER A 155 2.01 34.06 -3.48
C SER A 155 0.53 34.07 -3.85
N CYS A 156 -0.24 34.95 -3.21
CA CYS A 156 -1.64 35.20 -3.55
C CYS A 156 -1.72 35.83 -4.94
N PRO A 157 -2.47 35.25 -5.89
CA PRO A 157 -2.59 35.79 -7.24
C PRO A 157 -3.30 37.15 -7.28
N THR A 158 -4.08 37.50 -6.25
CA THR A 158 -4.83 38.76 -6.18
C THR A 158 -3.99 39.92 -5.65
N CYS A 159 -3.17 39.70 -4.61
CA CYS A 159 -2.48 40.80 -3.91
C CYS A 159 -0.97 40.59 -3.70
N GLY A 160 -0.42 39.49 -4.19
CA GLY A 160 1.01 39.13 -4.09
C GLY A 160 1.47 38.67 -2.70
N ALA A 161 0.64 38.79 -1.66
CA ALA A 161 1.01 38.39 -0.30
C ALA A 161 1.25 36.88 -0.18
N PRO A 162 2.17 36.44 0.69
CA PRO A 162 2.40 35.01 0.91
C PRO A 162 1.15 34.31 1.45
N LEU A 163 0.85 33.14 0.90
CA LEU A 163 -0.20 32.25 1.36
C LEU A 163 0.38 31.25 2.36
N LEU A 164 -0.32 31.07 3.48
CA LEU A 164 0.03 30.07 4.49
C LEU A 164 -0.74 28.79 4.19
N ALA A 165 -0.11 27.89 3.45
CA ALA A 165 -0.62 26.56 3.16
C ALA A 165 -0.09 25.55 4.20
N ASP A 166 -0.99 24.78 4.79
CA ASP A 166 -0.69 23.74 5.79
C ASP A 166 -0.85 22.31 5.24
N GLY A 167 -1.13 22.19 3.94
CA GLY A 167 -1.41 20.92 3.28
C GLY A 167 -2.77 20.30 3.61
N ARG A 168 -3.62 20.90 4.47
CA ARG A 168 -4.92 20.32 4.83
C ARG A 168 -5.99 20.58 3.77
N SER A 169 -5.89 21.70 3.08
CA SER A 169 -6.81 22.11 2.02
C SER A 169 -6.04 22.68 0.84
N ARG A 170 -6.48 22.32 -0.36
CA ARG A 170 -5.97 22.90 -1.60
C ARG A 170 -6.48 24.32 -1.82
N SER A 171 -7.59 24.69 -1.20
CA SER A 171 -8.11 26.06 -1.18
C SER A 171 -7.68 26.75 0.11
N VAL A 172 -6.90 27.82 -0.02
CA VAL A 172 -6.38 28.62 1.10
C VAL A 172 -6.85 30.06 0.97
N ALA A 173 -7.32 30.66 2.08
CA ALA A 173 -7.72 32.06 2.11
C ALA A 173 -6.49 32.95 2.37
N CYS A 174 -6.31 34.00 1.56
CA CYS A 174 -5.27 34.99 1.78
C CYS A 174 -5.58 35.80 3.04
N ARG A 175 -4.69 35.81 4.03
CA ARG A 175 -4.88 36.60 5.27
C ARG A 175 -4.86 38.12 5.04
N LYS A 176 -4.27 38.60 3.93
CA LYS A 176 -4.18 40.03 3.62
C LYS A 176 -5.44 40.57 2.94
N CYS A 177 -5.94 39.88 1.91
CA CYS A 177 -7.07 40.39 1.10
C CYS A 177 -8.35 39.53 1.19
N GLY A 178 -8.32 38.41 1.92
CA GLY A 178 -9.46 37.50 2.07
C GLY A 178 -9.75 36.61 0.86
N ALA A 179 -9.11 36.84 -0.30
CA ALA A 179 -9.36 36.06 -1.50
C ALA A 179 -9.00 34.57 -1.29
N ALA A 180 -9.90 33.68 -1.70
CA ALA A 180 -9.61 32.25 -1.79
C ALA A 180 -8.68 31.99 -2.98
N SER A 181 -7.64 31.19 -2.75
CA SER A 181 -6.66 30.79 -3.77
C SER A 181 -6.54 29.27 -3.77
N VAL A 182 -6.63 28.68 -4.95
CA VAL A 182 -6.39 27.24 -5.13
C VAL A 182 -4.91 27.05 -5.39
N LEU A 183 -4.27 26.19 -4.59
CA LEU A 183 -2.85 25.86 -4.74
C LEU A 183 -2.63 25.13 -6.08
N PRO A 184 -1.60 25.51 -6.86
CA PRO A 184 -1.17 24.77 -8.05
C PRO A 184 -0.81 23.32 -7.71
N ASP A 185 -0.90 22.41 -8.69
CA ASP A 185 -0.61 20.99 -8.48
C ASP A 185 0.80 20.73 -7.94
N GLU A 186 1.79 21.44 -8.46
CA GLU A 186 3.19 21.33 -8.06
C GLU A 186 3.38 21.70 -6.59
N VAL A 187 2.69 22.74 -6.12
CA VAL A 187 2.72 23.16 -4.71
C VAL A 187 1.95 22.16 -3.84
N TRP A 188 0.80 21.68 -4.33
CA TRP A 188 0.01 20.68 -3.60
C TRP A 188 0.71 19.33 -3.46
N ALA A 189 1.40 18.88 -4.51
CA ALA A 189 2.18 17.64 -4.52
C ALA A 189 3.37 17.69 -3.56
N GLN A 190 3.86 18.88 -3.21
CA GLN A 190 4.87 19.03 -2.15
C GLN A 190 4.30 18.81 -0.75
N PHE A 191 3.00 19.02 -0.54
CA PHE A 191 2.34 18.61 0.71
C PHE A 191 1.99 17.12 0.70
N HIS A 192 1.67 16.59 -0.48
CA HIS A 192 1.17 15.22 -0.68
C HIS A 192 1.94 14.50 -1.79
N PRO A 193 3.18 14.06 -1.55
CA PRO A 193 3.95 13.33 -2.54
C PRO A 193 3.18 12.06 -2.91
N VAL A 194 3.31 11.65 -4.16
CA VAL A 194 2.73 10.39 -4.61
C VAL A 194 3.55 9.27 -3.99
N GLU A 195 2.97 8.56 -3.03
CA GLU A 195 3.60 7.36 -2.50
C GLU A 195 3.72 6.29 -3.57
N ILE A 196 4.92 5.73 -3.68
CA ILE A 196 5.19 4.58 -4.52
C ILE A 196 4.51 3.37 -3.88
N PRO A 197 3.72 2.57 -4.62
CA PRO A 197 3.11 1.36 -4.09
C PRO A 197 4.18 0.45 -3.50
N ARG A 198 4.03 0.09 -2.23
CA ARG A 198 4.95 -0.82 -1.55
C ARG A 198 4.35 -2.22 -1.54
N PRO A 199 5.13 -3.26 -1.88
CA PRO A 199 4.64 -4.62 -1.82
C PRO A 199 4.39 -5.04 -0.36
N PHE A 200 3.33 -5.82 -0.16
CA PHE A 200 3.13 -6.62 1.05
C PHE A 200 3.04 -8.10 0.70
N PHE A 201 3.25 -8.94 1.70
CA PHE A 201 3.37 -10.38 1.54
C PHE A 201 2.30 -11.09 2.37
N LEU A 202 1.58 -12.01 1.74
CA LEU A 202 0.72 -12.97 2.42
C LEU A 202 1.45 -14.31 2.49
N LEU A 203 1.84 -14.73 3.69
CA LEU A 203 2.48 -16.03 3.95
C LEU A 203 1.40 -17.10 4.16
N CYS A 204 1.59 -18.27 3.55
CA CYS A 204 0.66 -19.40 3.61
C CYS A 204 1.35 -20.66 4.17
N THR A 205 0.63 -21.51 4.90
CA THR A 205 1.21 -22.73 5.52
C THR A 205 1.50 -23.84 4.50
N ARG A 206 0.61 -24.01 3.51
CA ARG A 206 0.81 -24.90 2.36
C ARG A 206 1.16 -24.05 1.17
N GLY A 207 2.16 -24.48 0.39
CA GLY A 207 2.44 -23.82 -0.89
C GLY A 207 1.30 -24.12 -1.84
N THR A 208 0.22 -23.35 -1.76
CA THR A 208 -1.00 -23.43 -2.59
C THR A 208 -1.21 -24.82 -3.21
N SER A 209 -1.49 -25.79 -2.34
CA SER A 209 -1.84 -27.14 -2.73
C SER A 209 -3.35 -27.18 -2.83
N THR A 210 -3.85 -27.15 -4.06
CA THR A 210 -5.20 -27.54 -4.47
C THR A 210 -5.78 -28.61 -3.55
N ALA A 211 -6.83 -28.27 -2.80
CA ALA A 211 -7.72 -29.28 -2.25
C ALA A 211 -8.64 -29.72 -3.39
N GLU A 212 -8.30 -30.84 -4.03
CA GLU A 212 -9.24 -31.64 -4.81
C GLU A 212 -10.37 -32.09 -3.87
N ARG A 213 -11.60 -31.68 -4.17
CA ARG A 213 -12.83 -32.40 -3.85
C ARG A 213 -13.82 -32.23 -4.99
#